data_AF-A0A353RN52-F1
#
_entry.id   AF-A0A353RN52-F1
#
_cell.length_a   1.000
_cell.length_b   1.000
_cell.length_c   1.000
_cell.angle_alpha   90.00
_cell.angle_beta   90.00
_cell.angle_gamma   90.00
#
_symmetry.space_group_name_H-M   'P 1'
#
loop_
_entity.id
_entity.type
_entity.pdbx_description
1 polymer ?
#
loop_
_entity_poly.entity_id
_entity_poly.type
_entity_poly.pdbx_seq_one_letter_code
_entity_poly.pdbx_strand_id
1 'polypeptide(L)'
;MYLRYEHLIGFLLTIALTTACSVHEEETTAQDEVTFAAGVIGKYATRLSQDGSQWTEGDPIGIYSFATGTTSTAHFSNITYTAGATAAATVFNAVNEAITYPKDGSAVDFTAYYPYLPTMSDDRYPINLSDQAASLVAHD
;
A
#
# COMPACT_ATOMS: atom_id res chain seq x y z
N MET A 1 -17.13 19.45 69.86
CA MET A 1 -16.87 20.30 68.68
C MET A 1 -17.03 19.40 67.45
N TYR A 2 -18.24 19.34 66.89
CA TYR A 2 -18.60 18.45 65.79
C TYR A 2 -18.08 19.05 64.49
N LEU A 3 -17.05 18.44 63.88
CA LEU A 3 -16.69 18.75 62.50
C LEU A 3 -17.85 18.27 61.60
N ARG A 4 -18.38 19.18 60.80
CA ARG A 4 -19.57 18.96 59.95
C ARG A 4 -19.22 17.92 58.88
N TYR A 5 -19.78 16.71 59.05
CA TYR A 5 -19.59 15.50 58.22
C TYR A 5 -19.90 15.72 56.72
N GLU A 6 -20.73 16.72 56.41
CA GLU A 6 -21.12 17.15 55.06
C GLU A 6 -19.95 17.49 54.13
N HIS A 7 -18.81 17.96 54.67
CA HIS A 7 -17.64 18.31 53.86
C HIS A 7 -16.61 17.18 53.73
N LEU A 8 -16.67 16.16 54.60
CA LEU A 8 -15.74 15.02 54.58
C LEU A 8 -16.09 14.01 53.47
N ILE A 9 -17.39 13.83 53.19
CA ILE A 9 -17.86 12.97 52.09
C ILE A 9 -17.51 13.60 50.72
N GLY A 10 -17.62 14.93 50.60
CA GLY A 10 -17.33 15.64 49.35
C GLY A 10 -15.86 15.60 48.94
N PHE A 11 -14.93 15.56 49.91
CA PHE A 11 -13.49 15.55 49.63
C PHE A 11 -12.95 14.15 49.29
N LEU A 12 -13.58 13.07 49.77
CA LEU A 12 -13.20 11.70 49.42
C LEU A 12 -13.67 11.27 48.02
N LEU A 13 -14.73 11.89 47.49
CA LEU A 13 -15.27 11.54 46.17
C LEU A 13 -14.45 12.16 45.01
N THR A 14 -13.76 13.29 45.23
CA THR A 14 -12.99 13.97 44.18
C THR A 14 -11.62 13.31 43.90
N ILE A 15 -11.07 12.56 44.85
CA ILE A 15 -9.79 11.86 44.70
C ILE A 15 -9.95 10.52 43.94
N ALA A 16 -11.16 9.95 43.90
CA ALA A 16 -11.41 8.67 43.24
C ALA A 16 -11.50 8.77 41.70
N LEU A 17 -11.69 9.96 41.12
CA LEU A 17 -11.86 10.11 39.67
C LEU A 17 -10.57 10.41 38.89
N THR A 18 -9.43 10.62 39.54
CA THR A 18 -8.17 10.93 38.83
C THR A 18 -7.39 9.70 38.37
N THR A 19 -7.81 8.48 38.73
CA THR A 19 -7.11 7.23 38.38
C THR A 19 -7.81 6.38 37.33
N ALA A 20 -8.95 6.83 36.77
CA ALA A 20 -9.69 6.08 35.74
C ALA A 20 -9.39 6.51 34.30
N CYS A 21 -8.43 7.42 34.08
CA CYS A 21 -8.06 7.91 32.75
C CYS A 21 -6.56 7.75 32.48
N SER A 22 -6.01 6.56 32.71
CA SER A 22 -4.90 6.10 31.88
C SER A 22 -5.51 5.21 30.80
N VAL A 23 -5.93 5.81 29.69
CA VAL A 23 -6.08 5.03 28.45
C VAL A 23 -4.71 4.47 28.18
N HIS A 24 -4.53 3.19 28.49
CA HIS A 24 -3.39 2.44 28.01
C HIS A 24 -3.68 2.24 26.53
N GLU A 25 -3.12 3.12 25.70
CA GLU A 25 -3.10 2.89 24.26
C GLU A 25 -2.28 1.62 24.08
N GLU A 26 -2.95 0.49 23.86
CA GLU A 26 -2.29 -0.64 23.24
C GLU A 26 -1.77 -0.12 21.90
N GLU A 27 -0.46 0.04 21.79
CA GLU A 27 0.18 0.25 20.49
C GLU A 27 -0.20 -0.95 19.61
N THR A 28 -1.16 -0.74 18.73
CA THR A 28 -1.46 -1.68 17.66
C THR A 28 -0.20 -1.78 16.82
N THR A 29 0.52 -2.90 16.95
CA THR A 29 1.76 -3.17 16.22
C THR A 29 1.58 -3.31 14.69
N ALA A 30 0.36 -3.11 14.19
CA ALA A 30 0.01 -3.12 12.77
C ALA A 30 0.58 -1.87 12.09
N GLN A 31 1.35 -2.07 11.02
CA GLN A 31 1.78 -0.98 10.15
C GLN A 31 0.67 -0.62 9.16
N ASP A 32 0.60 0.65 8.79
CA ASP A 32 -0.34 1.13 7.79
C ASP A 32 0.03 0.59 6.40
N GLU A 33 -0.94 -0.05 5.74
CA GLU A 33 -0.80 -0.53 4.37
C GLU A 33 -0.85 0.62 3.35
N VAL A 34 -0.04 0.52 2.30
CA VAL A 34 -0.01 1.50 1.21
C VAL A 34 -1.11 1.19 0.19
N THR A 35 -1.93 2.18 -0.16
CA THR A 35 -2.89 2.08 -1.26
C THR A 35 -2.27 2.59 -2.56
N PHE A 36 -2.26 1.74 -3.60
CA PHE A 36 -1.80 2.11 -4.93
C PHE A 36 -2.96 2.25 -5.90
N ALA A 37 -2.96 3.34 -6.68
CA ALA A 37 -3.92 3.56 -7.75
C ALA A 37 -3.19 4.16 -8.96
N ALA A 38 -3.58 3.75 -10.16
CA ALA A 38 -3.04 4.31 -11.40
C ALA A 38 -4.16 4.53 -12.43
N GLY A 39 -4.08 5.67 -13.11
CA GLY A 39 -4.90 5.98 -14.27
C GLY A 39 -4.10 5.87 -15.57
N VAL A 40 -4.80 5.71 -16.69
CA VAL A 40 -4.20 5.75 -18.03
C VAL A 40 -4.01 7.21 -18.46
N ILE A 41 -2.78 7.60 -18.83
CA ILE A 41 -2.49 8.94 -19.38
C ILE A 41 -2.37 8.82 -20.91
N GLY A 42 -3.50 8.84 -21.60
CA GLY A 42 -3.58 8.78 -23.07
C GLY A 42 -4.04 7.43 -23.62
N LYS A 43 -3.84 7.20 -24.93
CA LYS A 43 -4.10 5.91 -25.57
C LYS A 43 -2.77 5.27 -25.98
N TYR A 44 -2.45 4.12 -25.39
CA TYR A 44 -1.20 3.41 -25.69
C TYR A 44 -1.42 2.32 -26.74
N ALA A 45 -1.06 2.58 -28.00
CA ALA A 45 -1.23 1.62 -29.10
C ALA A 45 -0.44 0.31 -28.93
N THR A 46 0.52 0.26 -28.00
CA THR A 46 1.37 -0.92 -27.76
C THR A 46 1.26 -1.52 -26.35
N ARG A 47 0.53 -0.89 -25.39
CA ARG A 47 -0.20 -1.57 -24.28
C ARG A 47 -0.84 -0.63 -23.21
N LEU A 48 -2.07 -1.01 -22.85
CA LEU A 48 -2.77 -1.11 -21.55
C LEU A 48 -4.13 -1.73 -21.99
N SER A 49 -4.45 -2.95 -21.59
CA SER A 49 -4.99 -4.02 -22.45
C SER A 49 -6.02 -3.71 -23.58
N GLN A 50 -5.91 -4.50 -24.67
CA GLN A 50 -6.58 -4.42 -25.99
C GLN A 50 -6.41 -3.14 -26.81
N ASP A 51 -6.86 -1.97 -26.33
CA ASP A 51 -6.89 -0.73 -27.12
C ASP A 51 -6.11 0.44 -26.51
N GLY A 52 -5.42 0.20 -25.40
CA GLY A 52 -4.55 1.18 -24.76
C GLY A 52 -5.26 2.18 -23.85
N SER A 53 -6.55 1.97 -23.55
CA SER A 53 -7.39 2.98 -22.87
C SER A 53 -7.77 2.64 -21.42
N GLN A 54 -7.59 1.39 -20.99
CA GLN A 54 -7.98 0.95 -19.66
C GLN A 54 -7.10 -0.17 -19.10
N TRP A 55 -7.18 -0.36 -17.79
CA TRP A 55 -6.79 -1.60 -17.13
C TRP A 55 -7.90 -2.64 -17.30
N THR A 56 -7.53 -3.92 -17.31
CA THR A 56 -8.45 -5.04 -17.08
C THR A 56 -8.35 -5.50 -15.64
N GLU A 57 -9.47 -5.85 -15.03
CA GLU A 57 -9.49 -6.46 -13.70
C GLU A 57 -8.58 -7.70 -13.66
N GLY A 58 -7.70 -7.75 -12.66
CA GLY A 58 -6.69 -8.80 -12.54
C GLY A 58 -5.35 -8.49 -13.19
N ASP A 59 -5.21 -7.41 -13.98
CA ASP A 59 -3.92 -7.00 -14.58
C ASP A 59 -2.83 -6.91 -13.50
N PRO A 60 -1.76 -7.72 -13.57
CA PRO A 60 -0.79 -7.79 -12.49
C PRO A 60 0.36 -6.79 -12.70
N ILE A 61 0.70 -6.06 -11.64
CA ILE A 61 1.85 -5.17 -11.55
C ILE A 61 2.83 -5.68 -10.48
N GLY A 62 4.10 -5.37 -10.66
CA GLY A 62 5.11 -5.54 -9.60
C GLY A 62 5.46 -4.19 -9.00
N ILE A 63 5.49 -4.11 -7.67
CA ILE A 63 5.84 -2.89 -6.93
C ILE A 63 7.07 -3.13 -6.06
N TYR A 64 7.96 -2.14 -6.03
CA TYR A 64 9.12 -2.06 -5.14
C TYR A 64 9.01 -0.83 -4.24
N SER A 65 9.55 -0.93 -3.03
CA SER A 65 9.74 0.22 -2.14
C SER A 65 11.20 0.36 -1.72
N PHE A 66 11.67 1.61 -1.63
CA PHE A 66 13.05 1.96 -1.31
C PHE A 66 13.09 3.08 -0.28
N ALA A 67 14.21 3.23 0.42
CA ALA A 67 14.46 4.45 1.18
C ALA A 67 14.53 5.65 0.21
N THR A 68 13.97 6.79 0.61
CA THR A 68 13.89 7.97 -0.25
C THR A 68 15.23 8.38 -0.86
N GLY A 69 15.25 8.59 -2.17
CA GLY A 69 16.42 9.00 -2.94
C GLY A 69 17.40 7.87 -3.27
N THR A 70 17.05 6.61 -3.03
CA THR A 70 17.91 5.44 -3.29
C THR A 70 17.17 4.34 -4.08
N THR A 71 17.92 3.48 -4.77
CA THR A 71 17.38 2.29 -5.46
C THR A 71 18.23 1.05 -5.20
N SER A 72 19.15 1.08 -4.23
CA SER A 72 20.17 0.05 -4.04
C SER A 72 19.67 -1.18 -3.29
N THR A 73 18.78 -0.99 -2.33
CA THR A 73 18.19 -2.07 -1.53
C THR A 73 16.71 -1.78 -1.32
N ALA A 74 15.84 -2.63 -1.84
CA ALA A 74 14.40 -2.52 -1.63
C ALA A 74 13.99 -3.08 -0.26
N HIS A 75 13.05 -2.41 0.42
CA HIS A 75 12.40 -2.93 1.63
C HIS A 75 11.39 -4.02 1.26
N PHE A 76 10.60 -3.76 0.22
CA PHE A 76 9.72 -4.73 -0.43
C PHE A 76 10.14 -4.89 -1.89
N SER A 77 10.35 -6.12 -2.33
CA SER A 77 10.88 -6.43 -3.67
C SER A 77 9.85 -7.16 -4.52
N ASN A 78 9.48 -6.56 -5.66
CA ASN A 78 8.62 -7.17 -6.67
C ASN A 78 7.28 -7.73 -6.12
N ILE A 79 6.65 -7.02 -5.20
CA ILE A 79 5.39 -7.45 -4.61
C ILE A 79 4.27 -7.33 -5.64
N THR A 80 3.54 -8.42 -5.84
CA THR A 80 2.47 -8.48 -6.84
C THR A 80 1.20 -7.82 -6.32
N TYR A 81 0.68 -6.89 -7.12
CA TYR A 81 -0.65 -6.33 -6.96
C TYR A 81 -1.43 -6.50 -8.27
N THR A 82 -2.76 -6.56 -8.19
CA THR A 82 -3.64 -6.68 -9.37
C THR A 82 -4.65 -5.56 -9.45
N ALA A 83 -4.94 -5.08 -10.65
CA ALA A 83 -6.00 -4.12 -10.91
C ALA A 83 -7.33 -4.62 -10.33
N GLY A 84 -7.98 -3.82 -9.49
CA GLY A 84 -9.21 -4.20 -8.81
C GLY A 84 -10.48 -4.10 -9.66
N ALA A 85 -10.39 -3.50 -10.84
CA ALA A 85 -11.51 -3.32 -11.75
C ALA A 85 -11.01 -3.03 -13.19
N THR A 86 -11.84 -3.40 -14.16
CA THR A 86 -11.68 -3.00 -15.56
C THR A 86 -12.11 -1.54 -15.72
N ALA A 87 -11.15 -0.62 -15.81
CA ALA A 87 -11.41 0.82 -15.87
C ALA A 87 -10.17 1.63 -16.31
N ALA A 88 -10.41 2.86 -16.78
CA ALA A 88 -9.34 3.81 -17.11
C ALA A 88 -8.49 4.22 -15.90
N ALA A 89 -9.01 4.04 -14.68
CA ALA A 89 -8.26 4.17 -13.45
C ALA A 89 -8.75 3.12 -12.45
N THR A 90 -7.83 2.51 -11.73
CA THR A 90 -8.14 1.40 -10.84
C THR A 90 -7.26 1.45 -9.58
N VAL A 91 -7.79 0.95 -8.48
CA VAL A 91 -7.02 0.66 -7.27
C VAL A 91 -6.42 -0.73 -7.43
N PHE A 92 -5.18 -0.90 -7.00
CA PHE A 92 -4.47 -2.16 -7.07
C PHE A 92 -4.52 -2.85 -5.70
N ASN A 93 -4.85 -4.15 -5.71
CA ASN A 93 -4.96 -4.96 -4.49
C ASN A 93 -3.77 -5.91 -4.39
N ALA A 94 -3.18 -6.04 -3.20
CA ALA A 94 -2.10 -7.00 -2.95
C ALA A 94 -2.58 -8.43 -3.16
N VAL A 95 -1.75 -9.27 -3.79
CA VAL A 95 -2.09 -10.69 -4.01
C VAL A 95 -1.80 -11.54 -2.77
N ASN A 96 -0.66 -11.28 -2.10
CA ASN A 96 -0.20 -12.08 -0.96
C ASN A 96 0.04 -11.21 0.28
N GLU A 97 1.07 -10.35 0.23
CA GLU A 97 1.46 -9.47 1.34
C GLU A 97 1.38 -8.02 0.86
N ALA A 98 0.72 -7.16 1.64
CA ALA A 98 0.65 -5.75 1.34
C ALA A 98 1.95 -5.05 1.75
N ILE A 99 2.40 -4.11 0.93
CA ILE A 99 3.46 -3.17 1.28
C ILE A 99 2.92 -2.22 2.35
N THR A 100 3.69 -2.04 3.41
CA THR A 100 3.38 -1.16 4.53
C THR A 100 4.36 0.00 4.65
N TYR A 101 3.94 1.09 5.29
CA TYR A 101 4.85 2.17 5.68
C TYR A 101 5.79 1.74 6.81
N PRO A 102 7.02 2.28 6.87
CA PRO A 102 7.95 2.03 7.98
C PRO A 102 7.37 2.45 9.33
N LYS A 103 7.61 1.65 10.38
CA LYS A 103 7.16 1.96 11.76
C LYS A 103 7.78 3.23 12.33
N ASP A 104 8.98 3.55 11.90
CA ASP A 104 9.74 4.71 12.36
C ASP A 104 9.32 6.01 11.66
N GLY A 105 8.34 5.95 10.75
CA GLY A 105 7.88 7.10 9.97
C GLY A 105 8.90 7.60 8.94
N SER A 106 9.94 6.81 8.65
CA SER A 106 10.89 7.16 7.59
C SER A 106 10.20 7.23 6.23
N ALA A 107 10.66 8.17 5.40
CA ALA A 107 10.14 8.35 4.06
C ALA A 107 10.65 7.24 3.13
N VAL A 108 9.78 6.81 2.22
CA VAL A 108 10.05 5.78 1.21
C VAL A 108 9.61 6.25 -0.16
N ASP A 109 10.29 5.76 -1.18
CA ASP A 109 9.93 5.93 -2.59
C ASP A 109 9.39 4.60 -3.13
N PHE A 110 8.48 4.68 -4.10
CA PHE A 110 7.88 3.50 -4.74
C PHE A 110 8.14 3.51 -6.24
N THR A 111 8.37 2.34 -6.81
CA THR A 111 8.39 2.14 -8.27
C THR A 111 7.50 0.95 -8.62
N ALA A 112 6.83 1.03 -9.77
CA ALA A 112 5.95 -0.02 -10.25
C ALA A 112 6.17 -0.26 -11.74
N TYR A 113 5.90 -1.48 -12.20
CA TYR A 113 5.96 -1.85 -13.61
C TYR A 113 4.84 -2.81 -13.98
N TYR A 114 4.50 -2.80 -15.28
CA TYR A 114 3.52 -3.68 -15.90
C TYR A 114 4.04 -4.18 -17.26
N PRO A 115 3.79 -5.45 -17.65
CA PRO A 115 3.11 -6.49 -16.85
C PRO A 115 4.05 -7.17 -15.86
N TYR A 116 3.52 -7.68 -14.76
CA TYR A 116 4.27 -8.38 -13.72
C TYR A 116 5.09 -9.55 -14.27
N LEU A 117 6.32 -9.71 -13.77
CA LEU A 117 7.20 -10.84 -14.08
C LEU A 117 7.78 -11.39 -12.77
N PRO A 118 7.48 -12.66 -12.39
CA PRO A 118 8.00 -13.24 -11.13
C PRO A 118 9.52 -13.27 -11.05
N THR A 119 10.18 -13.45 -12.20
CA THR A 119 11.65 -13.58 -12.30
C THR A 119 12.35 -12.25 -12.59
N MET A 120 11.68 -11.12 -12.37
CA MET A 120 12.29 -9.79 -12.53
C MET A 120 13.50 -9.64 -11.61
N SER A 121 14.65 -9.27 -12.17
CA SER A 121 15.90 -8.99 -11.43
C SER A 121 16.56 -7.72 -11.96
N ASP A 122 17.45 -7.13 -11.16
CA ASP A 122 18.32 -6.00 -11.54
C ASP A 122 17.57 -4.77 -12.09
N ASP A 123 16.32 -4.57 -11.67
CA ASP A 123 15.44 -3.50 -12.15
C ASP A 123 15.30 -3.43 -13.69
N ARG A 124 15.52 -4.57 -14.38
CA ARG A 124 15.51 -4.65 -15.84
C ARG A 124 14.43 -5.57 -16.35
N TYR A 125 13.46 -4.99 -17.06
CA TYR A 125 12.42 -5.75 -17.72
C TYR A 125 12.95 -6.31 -19.05
N PRO A 126 12.96 -7.64 -19.27
CA PRO A 126 13.48 -8.23 -20.50
C PRO A 126 12.46 -8.07 -21.64
N ILE A 127 12.50 -6.93 -22.33
CA ILE A 127 11.65 -6.68 -23.50
C ILE A 127 12.21 -7.46 -24.70
N ASN A 128 11.43 -8.40 -25.23
CA ASN A 128 11.70 -9.07 -26.50
C ASN A 128 10.63 -8.70 -27.53
N LEU A 129 11.04 -8.10 -28.65
CA LEU A 129 10.17 -7.67 -29.75
C LEU A 129 10.44 -8.41 -31.07
N SER A 130 11.20 -9.52 -31.02
CA SER A 130 11.62 -10.25 -32.22
C SER A 130 10.46 -10.96 -32.94
N ASP A 131 9.38 -11.27 -32.23
CA ASP A 131 8.15 -11.84 -32.77
C ASP A 131 6.94 -11.06 -32.22
N GLN A 132 6.14 -10.51 -33.14
CA GLN A 132 4.89 -9.82 -32.87
C GLN A 132 3.76 -10.37 -33.75
N ALA A 133 3.93 -11.57 -34.31
CA ALA A 133 2.93 -12.20 -35.18
C ALA A 133 1.71 -12.70 -34.39
N ALA A 134 1.88 -12.92 -33.09
CA ALA A 134 0.79 -13.10 -32.15
C ALA A 134 -0.06 -11.81 -32.09
N SER A 135 -1.38 -11.96 -32.26
CA SER A 135 -2.32 -10.88 -31.95
C SER A 135 -2.19 -10.48 -30.48
N LEU A 136 -2.61 -9.26 -30.13
CA LEU A 136 -2.56 -8.73 -28.76
C LEU A 136 -3.17 -9.69 -27.70
N VAL A 137 -4.09 -10.56 -28.11
CA VAL A 137 -4.80 -11.53 -27.27
C VAL A 137 -3.94 -12.73 -26.83
N ALA A 138 -2.82 -13.04 -27.50
CA ALA A 138 -2.03 -14.25 -27.19
C ALA A 138 -1.12 -14.11 -25.97
N HIS A 139 -1.05 -12.91 -25.37
CA HIS A 139 -0.15 -12.56 -24.28
C HIS A 139 -0.87 -12.01 -23.03
N ASP A 140 -2.21 -12.16 -22.98
CA ASP A 140 -3.04 -11.90 -21.81
C ASP A 140 -3.16 -13.15 -20.91
#